data_AF-A0A3D0KLM5-F1
#
_entry.id   AF-A0A3D0KLM5-F1
#
_cell.length_a   1.000
_cell.length_b   1.000
_cell.length_c   1.000
_cell.angle_alpha   90.00
_cell.angle_beta   90.00
_cell.angle_gamma   90.00
#
_symmetry.space_group_name_H-M   'P 1'
#
loop_
_entity.id
_entity.type
_entity.pdbx_description
1 polymer ?
#
loop_
_entity_poly.entity_id
_entity_poly.type
_entity_poly.pdbx_seq_one_letter_code
_entity_poly.pdbx_strand_id
1 'polypeptide(L)'
;MLLSKIIKSAACVALAALMLFSAASCRNKKTVSTSATPTFGHFTEKGYELPYEYSDGYKAAMKVPLNSSFLNVSTTPTGNKVVHMTCEQSVDAVKKFYDAYFKDLVKLKAVKETDKSVAYYDKDARLVLFNLTVWVANNMTNFSLGTQACDKLEDSTQWKKADDSSKSEKSE
;
A
#
# COMPACT_ATOMS: atom_id res chain seq x y z
N MET A 1 67.79 17.68 -18.93
CA MET A 1 67.00 18.88 -19.26
C MET A 1 65.56 18.43 -19.44
N LEU A 2 64.68 18.54 -18.42
CA LEU A 2 64.14 19.74 -17.74
C LEU A 2 62.90 20.31 -18.46
N LEU A 3 61.79 20.27 -17.72
CA LEU A 3 60.60 21.14 -17.74
C LEU A 3 59.65 21.02 -18.95
N SER A 4 58.40 20.54 -18.84
CA SER A 4 57.25 20.84 -17.96
C SER A 4 56.30 21.92 -18.51
N LYS A 5 54.99 21.64 -18.37
CA LYS A 5 53.83 22.56 -18.21
C LYS A 5 53.29 23.20 -19.51
N ILE A 6 52.06 22.86 -19.92
CA ILE A 6 50.74 23.38 -19.45
C ILE A 6 50.59 24.88 -19.75
N ILE A 7 49.49 25.26 -20.43
CA ILE A 7 48.59 26.43 -20.23
C ILE A 7 47.73 26.52 -21.52
N LYS A 8 46.45 26.14 -21.52
CA LYS A 8 45.25 26.92 -21.11
C LYS A 8 45.05 28.22 -21.89
N SER A 9 43.78 28.55 -22.14
CA SER A 9 43.21 29.83 -22.63
C SER A 9 42.70 29.70 -24.06
N ALA A 10 41.48 30.09 -24.44
CA ALA A 10 40.33 30.63 -23.75
C ALA A 10 39.19 30.59 -24.80
N ALA A 11 38.00 30.14 -24.42
CA ALA A 11 36.83 30.99 -24.21
C ALA A 11 36.22 31.56 -25.51
N CYS A 12 34.92 31.25 -25.66
CA CYS A 12 33.86 32.22 -25.92
C CYS A 12 33.89 32.90 -27.31
N VAL A 13 32.84 32.89 -28.14
CA VAL A 13 31.50 33.43 -27.90
C VAL A 13 30.65 33.13 -29.15
N ALA A 14 29.44 32.58 -28.93
CA ALA A 14 28.14 32.83 -29.59
C ALA A 14 28.02 32.83 -31.14
N LEU A 15 26.87 32.58 -31.77
CA LEU A 15 25.47 33.02 -31.61
C LEU A 15 24.59 31.90 -32.22
N ALA A 16 23.53 31.40 -31.58
CA ALA A 16 22.18 31.97 -31.47
C ALA A 16 21.35 31.97 -32.79
N ALA A 17 20.08 31.56 -32.64
CA ALA A 17 18.96 31.46 -33.61
C ALA A 17 18.95 30.17 -34.47
N LEU A 18 17.89 29.37 -34.57
CA LEU A 18 16.45 29.56 -34.42
C LEU A 18 15.85 28.40 -33.58
N MET A 19 15.00 28.59 -32.56
CA MET A 19 13.55 28.91 -32.60
C MET A 19 12.76 28.01 -33.58
N LEU A 20 11.64 27.35 -33.31
CA LEU A 20 10.75 27.15 -32.16
C LEU A 20 9.63 26.18 -32.66
N PHE A 21 8.85 25.63 -31.72
CA PHE A 21 7.53 24.99 -31.86
C PHE A 21 7.45 23.50 -32.28
N SER A 22 7.30 22.64 -31.27
CA SER A 22 5.97 22.03 -31.03
C SER A 22 5.85 21.63 -29.56
N ALA A 23 4.92 22.30 -28.88
CA ALA A 23 4.49 21.99 -27.54
C ALA A 23 3.77 20.63 -27.52
N ALA A 24 4.10 19.79 -26.54
CA ALA A 24 3.14 18.83 -25.99
C ALA A 24 3.58 18.41 -24.58
N SER A 25 3.02 19.13 -23.61
CA SER A 25 2.71 18.67 -22.25
C SER A 25 3.83 18.14 -21.38
N CYS A 26 4.35 19.04 -20.54
CA CYS A 26 4.74 18.74 -19.17
C CYS A 26 3.60 18.00 -18.45
N ARG A 27 3.64 16.66 -18.37
CA ARG A 27 2.97 15.98 -17.25
C ARG A 27 3.93 16.06 -16.07
N ASN A 28 3.73 17.13 -15.31
CA ASN A 28 4.18 17.25 -13.93
C ASN A 28 4.07 15.89 -13.24
N LYS A 29 5.22 15.27 -12.91
CA LYS A 29 5.26 14.39 -11.74
C LYS A 29 4.96 15.31 -10.57
N LYS A 30 3.67 15.42 -10.24
CA LYS A 30 3.21 16.03 -9.01
C LYS A 30 3.75 15.11 -7.91
N THR A 31 4.93 15.41 -7.41
CA THR A 31 5.29 15.01 -6.05
C THR A 31 4.20 15.63 -5.19
N VAL A 32 3.24 14.82 -4.78
CA VAL A 32 2.18 15.22 -3.88
C VAL A 32 2.82 15.37 -2.50
N SER A 33 3.53 16.48 -2.29
CA SER A 33 3.74 17.04 -0.97
C SER A 33 2.52 17.89 -0.68
N THR A 34 1.45 17.26 -0.20
CA THR A 34 0.35 17.97 0.42
C THR A 34 0.49 17.82 1.92
N SER A 35 1.04 18.86 2.55
CA SER A 35 0.75 19.26 3.93
C SER A 35 -0.70 19.73 4.04
N ALA A 36 -1.64 18.92 3.54
CA ALA A 36 -3.07 19.16 3.65
C ALA A 36 -3.56 18.40 4.88
N THR A 37 -4.27 19.09 5.76
CA THR A 37 -5.10 18.45 6.79
C THR A 37 -5.89 17.33 6.12
N PRO A 38 -5.81 16.07 6.61
CA PRO A 38 -6.48 14.96 5.98
C PRO A 38 -7.98 15.28 5.91
N THR A 39 -8.53 15.32 4.70
CA THR A 39 -9.97 15.48 4.53
C THR A 39 -10.58 14.12 4.85
N PHE A 40 -11.23 14.02 6.02
CA PHE A 40 -11.97 12.83 6.43
C PHE A 40 -13.09 12.56 5.44
N GLY A 41 -12.83 11.62 4.54
CA GLY A 41 -13.85 11.05 3.70
C GLY A 41 -14.74 10.17 4.56
N HIS A 42 -16.04 10.35 4.49
CA HIS A 42 -16.96 9.33 4.97
C HIS A 42 -16.87 8.15 3.99
N PHE A 43 -15.98 7.19 4.27
CA PHE A 43 -16.00 5.93 3.56
C PHE A 43 -17.37 5.28 3.79
N THR A 44 -18.03 4.89 2.69
CA THR A 44 -19.28 4.13 2.75
C THR A 44 -19.08 2.78 3.45
N GLU A 45 -20.15 2.06 3.76
CA GLU A 45 -20.07 0.68 4.31
C GLU A 45 -19.21 -0.27 3.45
N LYS A 46 -19.04 0.04 2.15
CA LYS A 46 -18.21 -0.73 1.22
C LYS A 46 -16.71 -0.57 1.45
N GLY A 47 -16.27 0.47 2.18
CA GLY A 47 -14.86 0.71 2.50
C GLY A 47 -14.08 1.49 1.43
N TYR A 48 -12.75 1.31 1.40
CA TYR A 48 -11.83 1.96 0.49
C TYR A 48 -11.63 1.11 -0.78
N GLU A 49 -11.98 1.65 -1.95
CA GLU A 49 -11.75 1.00 -3.26
C GLU A 49 -10.24 0.94 -3.56
N LEU A 50 -9.74 -0.27 -3.81
CA LEU A 50 -8.34 -0.51 -4.10
C LEU A 50 -8.06 -0.37 -5.60
N PRO A 51 -6.88 0.13 -5.98
CA PRO A 51 -6.48 0.26 -7.39
C PRO A 51 -6.01 -1.09 -7.96
N TYR A 52 -6.90 -2.07 -7.96
CA TYR A 52 -6.72 -3.36 -8.64
C TYR A 52 -7.60 -3.43 -9.88
N GLU A 53 -7.05 -4.00 -10.94
CA GLU A 53 -7.78 -4.24 -12.19
C GLU A 53 -8.14 -5.72 -12.26
N TYR A 54 -9.42 -6.03 -12.14
CA TYR A 54 -9.97 -7.36 -12.38
C TYR A 54 -10.54 -7.42 -13.79
N SER A 55 -10.34 -8.54 -14.49
CA SER A 55 -10.75 -8.72 -15.89
C SER A 55 -12.26 -8.64 -16.11
N ASP A 56 -13.05 -8.90 -15.07
CA ASP A 56 -14.52 -8.80 -15.05
C ASP A 56 -15.02 -7.40 -14.63
N GLY A 57 -14.13 -6.44 -14.42
CA GLY A 57 -14.46 -5.09 -13.98
C GLY A 57 -14.81 -4.97 -12.50
N TYR A 58 -14.58 -6.01 -11.69
CA TYR A 58 -14.79 -5.97 -10.25
C TYR A 58 -13.89 -4.92 -9.57
N LYS A 59 -14.46 -4.23 -8.58
CA LYS A 59 -13.80 -3.20 -7.78
C LYS A 59 -13.65 -3.69 -6.35
N ALA A 60 -12.47 -4.22 -6.04
CA ALA A 60 -12.18 -4.68 -4.69
C ALA A 60 -12.16 -3.50 -3.71
N ALA A 61 -12.78 -3.68 -2.55
CA ALA A 61 -12.80 -2.68 -1.50
C ALA A 61 -12.40 -3.31 -0.16
N MET A 62 -11.57 -2.58 0.58
CA MET A 62 -11.11 -2.95 1.91
C MET A 62 -11.96 -2.25 2.96
N LYS A 63 -12.52 -2.98 3.93
CA LYS A 63 -13.24 -2.35 5.05
C LYS A 63 -12.30 -1.48 5.88
N VAL A 64 -12.79 -0.33 6.28
CA VAL A 64 -12.06 0.68 7.05
C VAL A 64 -12.93 1.18 8.20
N PRO A 65 -12.35 1.57 9.34
CA PRO A 65 -13.09 2.22 10.40
C PRO A 65 -13.80 3.47 9.89
N LEU A 66 -14.98 3.78 10.46
CA LEU A 66 -15.70 5.03 10.16
C LEU A 66 -14.81 6.26 10.41
N ASN A 67 -15.07 7.33 9.67
CA ASN A 67 -14.31 8.59 9.75
C ASN A 67 -12.79 8.40 9.57
N SER A 68 -12.40 7.44 8.74
CA SER A 68 -11.02 7.34 8.28
C SER A 68 -10.77 8.32 7.13
N SER A 69 -9.52 8.72 6.96
CA SER A 69 -8.97 9.47 5.83
C SER A 69 -7.94 8.63 5.12
N PHE A 70 -7.94 8.66 3.79
CA PHE A 70 -6.84 8.13 3.01
C PHE A 70 -5.62 9.04 3.13
N LEU A 71 -4.44 8.45 3.35
CA LEU A 71 -3.17 9.18 3.31
C LEU A 71 -2.41 8.87 2.01
N ASN A 72 -2.15 7.59 1.77
CA ASN A 72 -1.38 7.13 0.62
C ASN A 72 -1.60 5.63 0.37
N VAL A 73 -1.29 5.18 -0.84
CA VAL A 73 -1.14 3.77 -1.19
C VAL A 73 0.23 3.57 -1.83
N SER A 74 0.96 2.57 -1.37
CA SER A 74 2.21 2.14 -2.01
C SER A 74 2.02 0.77 -2.67
N THR A 75 2.82 0.49 -3.70
CA THR A 75 2.84 -0.82 -4.37
C THR A 75 4.16 -1.51 -4.06
N THR A 76 4.12 -2.73 -3.54
CA THR A 76 5.31 -3.55 -3.33
C THR A 76 5.87 -4.05 -4.66
N PRO A 77 7.13 -4.53 -4.72
CA PRO A 77 7.67 -5.16 -5.92
C PRO A 77 6.86 -6.35 -6.44
N THR A 78 6.09 -7.00 -5.56
CA THR A 78 5.18 -8.11 -5.89
C THR A 78 3.79 -7.67 -6.36
N GLY A 79 3.54 -6.36 -6.49
CA GLY A 79 2.26 -5.81 -6.94
C GLY A 79 1.22 -5.60 -5.83
N ASN A 80 1.49 -6.08 -4.60
CA ASN A 80 0.64 -5.90 -3.43
C ASN A 80 0.49 -4.41 -3.10
N LYS A 81 -0.64 -4.02 -2.52
CA LYS A 81 -0.92 -2.61 -2.17
C LYS A 81 -0.86 -2.46 -0.66
N VAL A 82 -0.11 -1.47 -0.16
CA VAL A 82 -0.13 -1.10 1.26
C VAL A 82 -0.86 0.23 1.37
N VAL A 83 -2.05 0.18 1.96
CA VAL A 83 -2.90 1.36 2.15
C VAL A 83 -2.59 1.98 3.50
N HIS A 84 -2.36 3.28 3.53
CA HIS A 84 -2.13 4.07 4.74
C HIS A 84 -3.30 5.02 4.96
N MET A 85 -3.81 5.03 6.18
CA MET A 85 -4.98 5.81 6.56
C MET A 85 -4.80 6.41 7.96
N THR A 86 -5.64 7.40 8.27
CA THR A 86 -5.71 8.00 9.60
C THR A 86 -7.15 8.23 10.02
N CYS A 87 -7.43 8.22 11.32
CA CYS A 87 -8.76 8.50 11.87
C CYS A 87 -8.63 9.14 13.26
N GLU A 88 -9.73 9.75 13.72
CA GLU A 88 -9.84 10.33 15.06
C GLU A 88 -10.12 9.28 16.15
N GLN A 89 -10.44 8.04 15.77
CA GLN A 89 -10.68 6.96 16.72
C GLN A 89 -9.40 6.58 17.46
N SER A 90 -9.51 5.98 18.64
CA SER A 90 -8.35 5.48 19.39
C SER A 90 -7.71 4.27 18.69
N VAL A 91 -6.43 4.00 19.01
CA VAL A 91 -5.71 2.79 18.57
C VAL A 91 -6.51 1.52 18.90
N ASP A 92 -7.08 1.45 20.09
CA ASP A 92 -7.84 0.28 20.55
C ASP A 92 -9.15 0.10 19.78
N ALA A 93 -9.83 1.20 19.42
CA ALA A 93 -11.03 1.15 18.59
C ALA A 93 -10.71 0.61 17.18
N VAL A 94 -9.62 1.07 16.56
CA VAL A 94 -9.17 0.58 15.26
C VAL A 94 -8.77 -0.90 15.32
N LYS A 95 -8.04 -1.32 16.35
CA LYS A 95 -7.70 -2.73 16.56
C LYS A 95 -8.95 -3.59 16.72
N LYS A 96 -9.87 -3.19 17.59
CA LYS A 96 -11.14 -3.91 17.82
C LYS A 96 -11.97 -4.03 16.55
N PHE A 97 -12.00 -2.98 15.72
CA PHE A 97 -12.66 -3.04 14.41
C PHE A 97 -12.06 -4.12 13.52
N TYR A 98 -10.74 -4.14 13.36
CA TYR A 98 -10.08 -5.12 12.51
C TYR A 98 -10.10 -6.54 13.10
N ASP A 99 -10.02 -6.69 14.42
CA ASP A 99 -10.19 -7.99 15.08
C ASP A 99 -11.58 -8.57 14.80
N ALA A 100 -12.62 -7.73 14.88
CA ALA A 100 -13.98 -8.13 14.53
C ALA A 100 -14.12 -8.47 13.04
N TYR A 101 -13.49 -7.68 12.16
CA TYR A 101 -13.48 -7.96 10.73
C TYR A 101 -12.78 -9.29 10.40
N PHE A 102 -11.60 -9.52 10.98
CA PHE A 102 -10.79 -10.71 10.70
C PHE A 102 -11.34 -12.00 11.30
N LYS A 103 -12.21 -11.90 12.32
CA LYS A 103 -12.80 -13.05 13.02
C LYS A 103 -13.49 -14.04 12.07
N ASP A 104 -14.17 -13.53 11.05
CA ASP A 104 -14.97 -14.34 10.13
C ASP A 104 -14.20 -14.69 8.83
N LEU A 105 -12.93 -14.27 8.72
CA LEU A 105 -12.10 -14.49 7.55
C LEU A 105 -11.25 -15.76 7.69
N VAL A 106 -10.82 -16.30 6.55
CA VAL A 106 -9.92 -17.46 6.55
C VAL A 106 -8.52 -17.00 6.91
N LYS A 107 -8.03 -17.41 8.08
CA LYS A 107 -6.66 -17.11 8.52
C LYS A 107 -5.64 -17.82 7.64
N LEU A 108 -4.60 -17.09 7.26
CA LEU A 108 -3.52 -17.55 6.39
C LEU A 108 -2.17 -17.44 7.09
N LYS A 109 -1.21 -18.21 6.56
CA LYS A 109 0.22 -18.07 6.81
C LYS A 109 0.95 -17.95 5.47
N ALA A 110 2.11 -17.31 5.48
CA ALA A 110 2.95 -17.26 4.30
C ALA A 110 3.42 -18.67 3.90
N VAL A 111 3.59 -18.89 2.59
CA VAL A 111 4.17 -20.14 2.07
C VAL A 111 5.64 -20.23 2.46
N LYS A 112 6.37 -19.11 2.43
CA LYS A 112 7.77 -19.00 2.84
C LYS A 112 7.87 -19.03 4.36
N GLU A 113 8.50 -20.05 4.93
CA GLU A 113 8.53 -20.26 6.39
C GLU A 113 9.24 -19.16 7.19
N THR A 114 10.16 -18.43 6.55
CA THR A 114 10.84 -17.28 7.19
C THR A 114 9.91 -16.08 7.36
N ASP A 115 8.81 -16.03 6.60
CA ASP A 115 7.84 -14.95 6.65
C ASP A 115 6.78 -15.24 7.72
N LYS A 116 6.78 -14.41 8.77
CA LYS A 116 5.88 -14.53 9.92
C LYS A 116 4.66 -13.62 9.79
N SER A 117 4.40 -13.07 8.61
CA SER A 117 3.24 -12.24 8.36
C SER A 117 1.94 -12.99 8.61
N VAL A 118 1.05 -12.33 9.33
CA VAL A 118 -0.32 -12.78 9.53
C VAL A 118 -1.18 -12.19 8.44
N ALA A 119 -1.98 -13.04 7.80
CA ALA A 119 -2.87 -12.65 6.73
C ALA A 119 -4.25 -13.31 6.86
N TYR A 120 -5.23 -12.73 6.21
CA TYR A 120 -6.62 -13.16 6.20
C TYR A 120 -7.17 -13.06 4.79
N TYR A 121 -7.83 -14.13 4.32
CA TYR A 121 -8.49 -14.15 3.03
C TYR A 121 -9.97 -13.77 3.19
N ASP A 122 -10.36 -12.68 2.56
CA ASP A 122 -11.74 -12.26 2.37
C ASP A 122 -12.19 -12.66 0.97
N LYS A 123 -12.97 -13.74 0.89
CA LYS A 123 -13.50 -14.27 -0.36
C LYS A 123 -14.45 -13.29 -1.05
N ASP A 124 -15.22 -12.54 -0.26
CA ASP A 124 -16.27 -11.66 -0.77
C ASP A 124 -15.64 -10.38 -1.33
N ALA A 125 -14.54 -9.94 -0.72
CA ALA A 125 -13.73 -8.84 -1.23
C ALA A 125 -12.76 -9.25 -2.34
N ARG A 126 -12.50 -10.55 -2.54
CA ARG A 126 -11.43 -11.11 -3.42
C ARG A 126 -10.04 -10.60 -3.03
N LEU A 127 -9.77 -10.54 -1.73
CA LEU A 127 -8.54 -9.96 -1.18
C LEU A 127 -7.90 -10.86 -0.14
N VAL A 128 -6.57 -10.85 -0.12
CA VAL A 128 -5.80 -11.19 1.08
C VAL A 128 -5.40 -9.89 1.77
N LEU A 129 -5.71 -9.78 3.05
CA LEU A 129 -5.38 -8.67 3.94
C LEU A 129 -4.25 -9.10 4.88
N PHE A 130 -3.18 -8.32 5.02
CA PHE A 130 -2.00 -8.74 5.78
C PHE A 130 -1.26 -7.58 6.44
N ASN A 131 -0.52 -7.87 7.51
CA ASN A 131 0.35 -6.91 8.21
C ASN A 131 -0.36 -5.62 8.65
N LEU A 132 -1.51 -5.74 9.33
CA LEU A 132 -2.12 -4.59 10.00
C LEU A 132 -1.12 -3.96 10.98
N THR A 133 -0.84 -2.67 10.80
CA THR A 133 -0.05 -1.88 11.74
C THR A 133 -0.88 -0.68 12.16
N VAL A 134 -0.94 -0.39 13.46
CA VAL A 134 -1.69 0.76 14.02
C VAL A 134 -0.77 1.52 14.96
N TRP A 135 -0.69 2.83 14.81
CA TRP A 135 0.18 3.71 15.61
C TRP A 135 -0.42 5.10 15.78
N VAL A 136 0.18 5.90 16.66
CA VAL A 136 -0.21 7.31 16.84
C VAL A 136 0.82 8.21 16.16
N ALA A 137 0.35 9.17 15.37
CA ALA A 137 1.16 10.24 14.81
C ALA A 137 0.30 11.49 14.63
N ASN A 138 0.87 12.68 14.87
CA ASN A 138 0.17 13.97 14.77
C ASN A 138 -1.16 14.03 15.54
N ASN A 139 -1.18 13.47 16.77
CA ASN A 139 -2.38 13.36 17.62
C ASN A 139 -3.56 12.59 17.01
N MET A 140 -3.32 11.81 15.95
CA MET A 140 -4.33 10.96 15.32
C MET A 140 -3.87 9.51 15.29
N THR A 141 -4.83 8.59 15.26
CA THR A 141 -4.53 7.19 15.00
C THR A 141 -4.27 7.01 13.51
N ASN A 142 -3.18 6.35 13.20
CA ASN A 142 -2.77 5.99 11.86
C ASN A 142 -2.76 4.47 11.77
N PHE A 143 -3.09 3.94 10.60
CA PHE A 143 -2.99 2.52 10.37
C PHE A 143 -2.63 2.23 8.91
N SER A 144 -1.97 1.10 8.72
CA SER A 144 -1.66 0.56 7.40
C SER A 144 -2.05 -0.90 7.32
N LEU A 145 -2.56 -1.29 6.15
CA LEU A 145 -2.90 -2.67 5.85
C LEU A 145 -2.38 -3.03 4.46
N GLY A 146 -1.64 -4.13 4.39
CA GLY A 146 -1.26 -4.77 3.14
C GLY A 146 -2.45 -5.50 2.54
N THR A 147 -2.58 -5.42 1.23
CA THR A 147 -3.62 -6.09 0.46
C THR A 147 -3.01 -6.75 -0.77
N GLN A 148 -3.59 -7.86 -1.18
CA GLN A 148 -3.26 -8.57 -2.41
C GLN A 148 -4.57 -9.01 -3.08
N ALA A 149 -4.71 -8.72 -4.38
CA ALA A 149 -5.81 -9.26 -5.19
C ALA A 149 -5.73 -10.80 -5.22
N CYS A 150 -6.84 -11.45 -4.91
CA CYS A 150 -6.90 -12.90 -4.81
C CYS A 150 -8.33 -13.39 -5.09
N ASP A 151 -8.57 -13.89 -6.30
CA ASP A 151 -9.88 -14.42 -6.69
C ASP A 151 -10.18 -15.73 -5.97
N LYS A 152 -9.18 -16.60 -5.92
CA LYS A 152 -9.22 -17.92 -5.31
C LYS A 152 -7.94 -18.11 -4.52
N LEU A 153 -8.07 -18.57 -3.28
CA LEU A 153 -6.93 -18.79 -2.41
C LEU A 153 -6.00 -19.88 -2.95
N GLU A 154 -6.55 -20.85 -3.68
CA GLU A 154 -5.81 -21.95 -4.30
C GLU A 154 -4.79 -21.48 -5.34
N ASP A 155 -5.04 -20.33 -5.96
CA ASP A 155 -4.15 -19.72 -6.95
C ASP A 155 -3.06 -18.85 -6.31
N SER A 156 -3.09 -18.68 -4.98
CA SER A 156 -2.11 -17.87 -4.24
C SER A 156 -0.77 -18.59 -4.13
N THR A 157 0.28 -17.94 -4.63
CA THR A 157 1.67 -18.41 -4.48
C THR A 157 2.34 -17.92 -3.19
N GLN A 158 1.75 -16.93 -2.52
CA GLN A 158 2.31 -16.30 -1.32
C GLN A 158 1.68 -16.81 -0.02
N TRP A 159 0.43 -17.27 -0.07
CA TRP A 159 -0.36 -17.58 1.12
C TRP A 159 -0.96 -18.98 1.06
N LYS A 160 -1.02 -19.64 2.22
CA LYS A 160 -1.75 -20.89 2.44
C LYS A 160 -2.60 -20.76 3.70
N LYS A 161 -3.65 -21.58 3.82
CA LYS A 161 -4.46 -21.62 5.05
C LYS A 161 -3.56 -21.92 6.25
N ALA A 162 -3.78 -21.20 7.35
CA ALA A 162 -3.16 -21.54 8.62
C ALA A 162 -3.73 -22.89 9.09
N ASP A 163 -2.91 -23.72 9.73
CA ASP A 163 -3.42 -24.95 10.31
C ASP A 163 -4.29 -24.56 11.52
N ASP A 164 -5.50 -25.11 11.62
CA ASP A 164 -6.30 -24.98 12.82
C ASP A 164 -5.57 -25.69 13.96
N SER A 165 -4.89 -24.92 14.81
CA SER A 165 -4.20 -25.46 15.99
C SER A 165 -5.17 -26.03 17.05
N SER A 166 -6.46 -26.16 16.74
CA SER A 166 -7.48 -26.79 17.58
C SER A 166 -7.61 -28.30 17.40
N LYS A 167 -6.68 -28.97 16.68
CA LYS A 167 -6.71 -30.42 16.46
C LYS A 167 -5.43 -31.20 16.82
N SER A 168 -4.52 -30.63 17.62
CA SER A 168 -3.36 -31.36 18.14
C SER A 168 -3.36 -31.48 19.68
N GLU A 169 -4.50 -31.81 20.27
CA GLU A 169 -4.56 -32.44 21.59
C GLU A 169 -5.30 -33.77 21.43
N LYS A 170 -4.62 -34.77 20.86
CA LYS A 170 -4.98 -36.19 21.04
C LYS A 170 -3.87 -37.09 20.53
N SER A 171 -3.03 -37.54 21.45
CA SER A 171 -2.81 -38.96 21.73
C SER A 171 -1.80 -39.06 22.87
N GLU A 172 -2.29 -39.53 24.02
CA GLU A 172 -1.53 -40.11 25.14
C GLU A 172 -0.48 -41.13 24.68
#